data_AF-A0A345NZS4-F1
#
_entry.id   AF-A0A345NZS4-F1
#
_cell.length_a   1.000
_cell.length_b   1.000
_cell.length_c   1.000
_cell.angle_alpha   90.00
_cell.angle_beta   90.00
_cell.angle_gamma   90.00
#
_symmetry.space_group_name_H-M   'P 1'
#
loop_
_entity.id
_entity.type
_entity.pdbx_description
1 polymer ?
#
loop_
_entity_poly.entity_id
_entity_poly.type
_entity_poly.pdbx_seq_one_letter_code
_entity_poly.pdbx_strand_id
1 'polypeptide(L)'
;MQQETPHLLICFDESGKQSRDPIQLMGAFSIPTTIYMHPQYKDLHLLNKEYTLHWKEYGGDGKDRKGIEKLFQHALPLAEYMNFNFIRYSRSVLAEQANVFLDIYESKQVIVDNTVYAKLPERICYGLLRGYDEHNHVQATILIEDASEYRSRELDQTIKNSLNIHSLYRGEDYVIRECDYRSKGQEIGIEIIDILLGIVGLILDNPSAISNKKKAKIHLVLKLLKENRLQPFLKNLRLFELQQSNQLKEANIEASIKLFISKNYETFITL
;
A
#
# COMPACT_ATOMS: atom_id res chain seq x y z
N MET A 1 -28.77 -3.23 23.50
CA MET A 1 -27.61 -3.76 22.77
C MET A 1 -26.58 -2.66 22.72
N GLN A 2 -25.43 -2.81 23.37
CA GLN A 2 -24.28 -1.93 23.10
C GLN A 2 -23.85 -2.23 21.66
N GLN A 3 -23.83 -1.22 20.80
CA GLN A 3 -23.19 -1.34 19.49
C GLN A 3 -21.70 -1.52 19.76
N GLU A 4 -21.14 -2.68 19.38
CA GLU A 4 -19.70 -2.86 19.39
C GLU A 4 -19.08 -1.86 18.42
N THR A 5 -18.14 -1.07 18.92
CA THR A 5 -17.41 -0.10 18.12
C THR A 5 -16.60 -0.83 17.04
N PRO A 6 -16.81 -0.55 15.75
CA PRO A 6 -16.03 -1.17 14.69
C PRO A 6 -14.53 -0.88 14.84
N HIS A 7 -13.71 -1.92 14.72
CA HIS A 7 -12.25 -1.80 14.81
C HIS A 7 -11.60 -2.17 13.47
N LEU A 8 -10.87 -1.23 12.89
CA LEU A 8 -10.12 -1.39 11.64
C LEU A 8 -8.67 -1.79 11.90
N LEU A 9 -8.16 -2.67 11.06
CA LEU A 9 -6.74 -2.87 10.86
C LEU A 9 -6.31 -2.06 9.64
N ILE A 10 -5.20 -1.33 9.76
CA ILE A 10 -4.54 -0.66 8.64
C ILE A 10 -3.13 -1.21 8.50
N CYS A 11 -2.74 -1.64 7.31
CA CYS A 11 -1.38 -2.11 7.01
C CYS A 11 -0.73 -1.19 5.99
N PHE A 12 0.47 -0.68 6.28
CA PHE A 12 1.18 0.31 5.47
C PHE A 12 2.59 -0.17 5.07
N ASP A 13 2.97 0.10 3.82
CA ASP A 13 4.32 -0.13 3.30
C ASP A 13 4.66 0.84 2.14
N GLU A 14 5.90 0.78 1.66
CA GLU A 14 6.49 1.57 0.59
C GLU A 14 7.34 0.73 -0.37
N SER A 15 7.14 0.96 -1.67
CA SER A 15 7.93 0.38 -2.77
C SER A 15 8.62 1.47 -3.60
N GLY A 16 9.86 1.21 -4.02
CA GLY A 16 10.61 2.13 -4.90
C GLY A 16 11.26 3.31 -4.16
N LYS A 17 12.03 3.02 -3.11
CA LYS A 17 12.64 4.03 -2.22
C LYS A 17 13.73 4.88 -2.88
N GLN A 18 14.37 4.39 -3.94
CA GLN A 18 15.50 5.06 -4.57
C GLN A 18 15.03 6.08 -5.61
N SER A 19 15.73 7.21 -5.73
CA SER A 19 15.39 8.25 -6.74
C SER A 19 15.50 7.76 -8.19
N ARG A 20 16.29 6.71 -8.43
CA ARG A 20 16.42 6.04 -9.72
C ARG A 20 15.30 5.04 -10.01
N ASP A 21 14.49 4.70 -9.00
CA ASP A 21 13.39 3.76 -9.20
C ASP A 21 12.34 4.45 -10.08
N PRO A 22 11.86 3.75 -11.13
CA PRO A 22 10.99 4.36 -12.13
C PRO A 22 9.65 4.81 -11.54
N ILE A 23 9.21 4.12 -10.48
CA ILE A 23 8.00 4.40 -9.74
C ILE A 23 8.34 4.36 -8.25
N GLN A 24 8.03 5.45 -7.55
CA GLN A 24 8.06 5.52 -6.09
C GLN A 24 6.62 5.57 -5.60
N LEU A 25 6.27 4.63 -4.76
CA LEU A 25 4.89 4.34 -4.40
C LEU A 25 4.84 3.94 -2.93
N MET A 26 3.87 4.45 -2.21
CA MET A 26 3.55 3.99 -0.88
C MET A 26 2.05 3.82 -0.77
N GLY A 27 1.62 2.97 0.15
CA GLY A 27 0.22 2.65 0.25
C GLY A 27 -0.13 1.97 1.54
N ALA A 28 -1.41 2.01 1.84
CA ALA A 28 -1.99 1.21 2.89
C ALA A 28 -3.32 0.63 2.44
N PHE A 29 -3.77 -0.37 3.18
CA PHE A 29 -5.17 -0.78 3.14
C PHE A 29 -5.79 -0.77 4.52
N SER A 30 -7.12 -0.64 4.58
CA SER A 30 -7.91 -0.88 5.78
C SER A 30 -8.82 -2.10 5.61
N ILE A 31 -9.07 -2.80 6.70
CA ILE A 31 -10.04 -3.91 6.78
C ILE A 31 -10.62 -4.03 8.20
N PRO A 32 -11.93 -4.32 8.37
CA PRO A 32 -12.47 -4.63 9.70
C PRO A 32 -11.80 -5.86 10.31
N THR A 33 -11.29 -5.72 11.53
CA THR A 33 -10.60 -6.79 12.26
C THR A 33 -11.47 -8.00 12.52
N THR A 34 -12.77 -7.78 12.78
CA THR A 34 -13.76 -8.85 12.98
C THR A 34 -13.86 -9.78 11.78
N ILE A 35 -13.71 -9.23 10.57
CA ILE A 35 -13.68 -10.00 9.32
C ILE A 35 -12.29 -10.58 9.12
N TYR A 36 -11.24 -9.76 9.20
CA TYR A 36 -9.86 -10.17 8.95
C TYR A 36 -9.40 -11.36 9.82
N MET A 37 -9.76 -11.33 11.11
CA MET A 37 -9.38 -12.34 12.09
C MET A 37 -10.40 -13.50 12.20
N HIS A 38 -11.46 -13.49 11.38
CA HIS A 38 -12.47 -14.53 11.45
C HIS A 38 -11.84 -15.92 11.16
N PRO A 39 -12.19 -16.98 11.92
CA PRO A 39 -11.58 -18.31 11.76
C PRO A 39 -11.63 -18.88 10.33
N GLN A 40 -12.61 -18.46 9.52
CA GLN A 40 -12.71 -18.86 8.11
C GLN A 40 -11.52 -18.43 7.25
N TYR A 41 -10.77 -17.41 7.67
CA TYR A 41 -9.59 -16.90 6.98
C TYR A 41 -8.28 -17.33 7.62
N LYS A 42 -8.30 -18.29 8.55
CA LYS A 42 -7.10 -18.79 9.24
C LYS A 42 -5.98 -19.19 8.27
N ASP A 43 -6.33 -19.80 7.14
CA ASP A 43 -5.35 -20.26 6.16
C ASP A 43 -4.56 -19.11 5.50
N LEU A 44 -5.18 -17.93 5.35
CA LEU A 44 -4.48 -16.72 4.89
C LEU A 44 -3.34 -16.38 5.85
N HIS A 45 -3.63 -16.34 7.15
CA HIS A 45 -2.66 -16.01 8.21
C HIS A 45 -1.54 -17.04 8.36
N LEU A 46 -1.77 -18.27 7.91
CA LEU A 46 -0.76 -19.33 7.95
C LEU A 46 0.22 -19.26 6.77
N LEU A 47 -0.07 -18.51 5.70
CA LEU A 47 0.79 -18.46 4.51
C LEU A 47 2.20 -17.97 4.81
N ASN A 48 2.37 -17.04 5.75
CA ASN A 48 3.71 -16.56 6.17
C ASN A 48 4.58 -17.64 6.81
N LYS A 49 3.99 -18.75 7.28
CA LYS A 49 4.74 -19.91 7.79
C LYS A 49 5.18 -20.85 6.67
N GLU A 50 4.48 -20.83 5.54
CA GLU A 50 4.73 -21.72 4.40
C GLU A 50 5.59 -21.07 3.31
N TYR A 51 5.43 -19.76 3.11
CA TYR A 51 5.99 -19.00 2.01
C TYR A 51 6.68 -17.73 2.49
N THR A 52 7.76 -17.39 1.80
CA THR A 52 8.39 -16.08 1.90
C THR A 52 7.82 -15.21 0.78
N LEU A 53 7.05 -14.19 1.15
CA LEU A 53 6.28 -13.37 0.21
C LEU A 53 6.99 -12.04 -0.03
N HIS A 54 7.99 -12.00 -0.91
CA HIS A 54 8.74 -10.77 -1.20
C HIS A 54 8.66 -10.40 -2.67
N TRP A 55 7.90 -9.35 -3.01
CA TRP A 55 7.75 -8.97 -4.40
C TRP A 55 9.07 -8.56 -5.04
N LYS A 56 9.91 -7.82 -4.30
CA LYS A 56 11.22 -7.36 -4.80
C LYS A 56 12.09 -8.53 -5.24
N GLU A 57 12.01 -9.66 -4.54
CA GLU A 57 12.85 -10.83 -4.79
C GLU A 57 12.31 -11.72 -5.91
N TYR A 58 10.98 -11.84 -6.03
CA TYR A 58 10.32 -12.71 -7.00
C TYR A 58 10.93 -12.62 -8.42
N GLY A 59 11.52 -13.74 -8.83
CA GLY A 59 12.24 -13.90 -10.10
C GLY A 59 11.61 -14.89 -11.08
N GLY A 60 10.45 -15.47 -10.73
CA GLY A 60 9.83 -16.57 -11.47
C GLY A 60 9.99 -17.95 -10.84
N ASP A 61 10.53 -18.02 -9.61
CA ASP A 61 10.60 -19.28 -8.86
C ASP A 61 9.21 -19.89 -8.64
N GLY A 62 9.12 -21.21 -8.77
CA GLY A 62 7.85 -21.93 -8.69
C GLY A 62 7.19 -21.86 -7.30
N LYS A 63 7.99 -21.86 -6.22
CA LYS A 63 7.50 -21.79 -4.84
C LYS A 63 6.99 -20.38 -4.54
N ASP A 64 7.74 -19.35 -4.90
CA ASP A 64 7.34 -17.95 -4.72
C ASP A 64 6.06 -17.64 -5.50
N ARG A 65 6.01 -18.05 -6.78
CA ARG A 65 4.82 -17.91 -7.62
C ARG A 65 3.60 -18.56 -6.97
N LYS A 66 3.74 -19.80 -6.49
CA LYS A 66 2.65 -20.54 -5.81
C LYS A 66 2.21 -19.82 -4.53
N GLY A 67 3.15 -19.24 -3.78
CA GLY A 67 2.86 -18.45 -2.59
C GLY A 67 2.01 -17.23 -2.92
N ILE A 68 2.40 -16.44 -3.93
CA ILE A 68 1.64 -15.25 -4.36
C ILE A 68 0.26 -15.64 -4.92
N GLU A 69 0.17 -16.71 -5.72
CA GLU A 69 -1.11 -17.20 -6.23
C GLU A 69 -2.06 -17.65 -5.11
N LYS A 70 -1.53 -18.36 -4.10
CA LYS A 70 -2.29 -18.73 -2.90
C LYS A 70 -2.69 -17.51 -2.09
N LEU A 71 -1.82 -16.51 -1.95
CA LEU A 71 -2.13 -15.26 -1.24
C LEU A 71 -3.39 -14.61 -1.82
N PHE A 72 -3.40 -14.35 -3.12
CA PHE A 72 -4.57 -13.75 -3.78
C PHE A 72 -5.78 -14.69 -3.76
N GLN A 73 -5.59 -16.01 -3.83
CA GLN A 73 -6.69 -16.96 -3.71
C GLN A 73 -7.37 -16.89 -2.33
N HIS A 74 -6.59 -16.88 -1.24
CA HIS A 74 -7.12 -16.84 0.12
C HIS A 74 -7.61 -15.45 0.53
N ALA A 75 -7.01 -14.38 0.01
CA ALA A 75 -7.42 -13.02 0.28
C ALA A 75 -8.64 -12.59 -0.56
N LEU A 76 -8.95 -13.27 -1.67
CA LEU A 76 -10.04 -12.88 -2.60
C LEU A 76 -11.39 -12.63 -1.91
N PRO A 77 -11.86 -13.46 -0.97
CA PRO A 77 -13.14 -13.22 -0.30
C PRO A 77 -13.10 -12.04 0.69
N LEU A 78 -11.91 -11.53 1.03
CA LEU A 78 -11.74 -10.33 1.85
C LEU A 78 -11.76 -9.05 1.02
N ALA A 79 -11.52 -9.13 -0.28
CA ALA A 79 -11.27 -7.96 -1.12
C ALA A 79 -12.39 -6.91 -1.06
N GLU A 80 -13.65 -7.33 -0.96
CA GLU A 80 -14.81 -6.42 -0.86
C GLU A 80 -14.82 -5.58 0.43
N TYR A 81 -14.16 -6.04 1.49
CA TYR A 81 -14.04 -5.35 2.78
C TYR A 81 -12.74 -4.55 2.92
N MET A 82 -11.89 -4.61 1.90
CA MET A 82 -10.61 -3.91 1.87
C MET A 82 -10.71 -2.62 1.07
N ASN A 83 -10.19 -1.53 1.62
CA ASN A 83 -10.02 -0.27 0.92
C ASN A 83 -8.54 0.05 0.82
N PHE A 84 -8.06 0.52 -0.34
CA PHE A 84 -6.64 0.81 -0.56
C PHE A 84 -6.44 2.27 -0.96
N ASN A 85 -5.44 2.92 -0.36
CA ASN A 85 -5.03 4.28 -0.70
C ASN A 85 -3.54 4.31 -0.99
N PHE A 86 -3.17 4.62 -2.24
CA PHE A 86 -1.79 4.66 -2.68
C PHE A 86 -1.41 6.08 -3.10
N ILE A 87 -0.18 6.49 -2.82
CA ILE A 87 0.41 7.72 -3.33
C ILE A 87 1.65 7.38 -4.14
N ARG A 88 1.60 7.72 -5.43
CA ARG A 88 2.79 7.81 -6.28
C ARG A 88 3.39 9.20 -6.11
N TYR A 89 4.69 9.25 -5.89
CA TYR A 89 5.41 10.51 -5.67
C TYR A 89 6.76 10.49 -6.38
N SER A 90 7.45 11.64 -6.39
CA SER A 90 8.80 11.76 -6.94
C SER A 90 9.71 12.51 -5.96
N ARG A 91 10.71 11.82 -5.42
CA ARG A 91 11.73 12.41 -4.53
C ARG A 91 12.51 13.50 -5.23
N SER A 92 12.81 13.36 -6.52
CA SER A 92 13.53 14.40 -7.27
C SER A 92 12.70 15.66 -7.42
N VAL A 93 11.40 15.54 -7.73
CA VAL A 93 10.48 16.69 -7.78
C VAL A 93 10.34 17.34 -6.40
N LEU A 94 10.17 16.56 -5.33
CA LEU A 94 10.13 17.08 -3.97
C LEU A 94 11.42 17.81 -3.59
N ALA A 95 12.58 17.26 -3.97
CA ALA A 95 13.88 17.87 -3.70
C ALA A 95 14.14 19.14 -4.51
N GLU A 96 13.54 19.28 -5.69
CA GLU A 96 13.55 20.51 -6.48
C GLU A 96 12.66 21.58 -5.83
N GLN A 97 11.43 21.20 -5.47
CA GLN A 97 10.49 22.09 -4.77
C GLN A 97 11.03 22.54 -3.42
N ALA A 98 11.79 21.69 -2.73
CA ALA A 98 12.36 22.02 -1.42
C ALA A 98 13.45 23.10 -1.46
N ASN A 99 13.91 23.53 -2.64
CA ASN A 99 14.89 24.61 -2.77
C ASN A 99 14.41 25.94 -2.15
N VAL A 100 13.10 26.16 -2.04
CA VAL A 100 12.54 27.38 -1.41
C VAL A 100 12.69 27.42 0.11
N PHE A 101 13.15 26.34 0.74
CA PHE A 101 13.31 26.23 2.19
C PHE A 101 14.78 26.20 2.64
N LEU A 102 15.73 26.51 1.74
CA LEU A 102 17.17 26.45 2.01
C LEU A 102 17.64 27.44 3.07
N ASP A 103 16.89 28.50 3.31
CA ASP A 103 17.13 29.52 4.34
C ASP A 103 16.58 29.14 5.71
N ILE A 104 15.65 28.17 5.77
CA ILE A 104 14.97 27.75 7.00
C ILE A 104 15.53 26.42 7.54
N TYR A 105 15.97 25.53 6.65
CA TYR A 105 16.48 24.21 7.03
C TYR A 105 17.96 24.08 6.72
N GLU A 106 18.71 23.45 7.63
CA GLU A 106 20.13 23.12 7.44
C GLU A 106 20.39 22.34 6.15
N SER A 107 19.43 21.51 5.75
CA SER A 107 19.41 20.82 4.48
C SER A 107 17.98 20.63 3.99
N LYS A 108 17.74 20.90 2.70
CA LYS A 108 16.46 20.58 2.06
C LYS A 108 16.09 19.10 2.15
N GLN A 109 17.07 18.21 2.38
CA GLN A 109 16.78 16.78 2.56
C GLN A 109 15.92 16.52 3.80
N VAL A 110 16.03 17.35 4.84
CA VAL A 110 15.23 17.22 6.07
C VAL A 110 13.75 17.37 5.77
N ILE A 111 13.35 18.43 5.05
CA ILE A 111 11.94 18.66 4.73
C ILE A 111 11.41 17.64 3.71
N VAL A 112 12.24 17.20 2.76
CA VAL A 112 11.88 16.13 1.82
C VAL A 112 11.64 14.82 2.56
N ASP A 113 12.54 14.43 3.46
CA ASP A 113 12.41 13.20 4.23
C ASP A 113 11.22 13.26 5.19
N ASN A 114 10.97 14.40 5.86
CA ASN A 114 9.78 14.55 6.71
C ASN A 114 8.49 14.49 5.88
N THR A 115 8.52 14.97 4.64
CA THR A 115 7.40 14.83 3.71
C THR A 115 7.16 13.36 3.38
N VAL A 116 8.20 12.64 2.93
CA VAL A 116 8.09 11.25 2.45
C VAL A 116 7.86 10.28 3.60
N TYR A 117 8.57 10.41 4.71
CA TYR A 117 8.62 9.42 5.78
C TYR A 117 7.79 9.80 7.02
N ALA A 118 7.02 10.89 6.98
CA ALA A 118 6.03 11.20 8.02
C ALA A 118 4.71 11.70 7.43
N LYS A 119 4.76 12.72 6.57
CA LYS A 119 3.52 13.36 6.09
C LYS A 119 2.72 12.52 5.10
N LEU A 120 3.37 11.87 4.13
CA LEU A 120 2.67 11.02 3.17
C LEU A 120 2.08 9.75 3.82
N PRO A 121 2.79 9.02 4.72
CA PRO A 121 2.22 7.92 5.49
C PRO A 121 0.97 8.31 6.29
N GLU A 122 1.03 9.45 7.02
CA GLU A 122 -0.14 10.01 7.73
C GLU A 122 -1.30 10.26 6.77
N ARG A 123 -1.03 10.90 5.63
CA ARG A 123 -2.05 11.25 4.63
C ARG A 123 -2.75 10.03 4.04
N ILE A 124 -2.00 8.95 3.83
CA ILE A 124 -2.51 7.67 3.33
C ILE A 124 -3.46 7.04 4.35
N CYS A 125 -3.01 6.95 5.61
CA CYS A 125 -3.81 6.38 6.70
C CYS A 125 -5.07 7.22 6.95
N TYR A 126 -4.96 8.55 7.01
CA TYR A 126 -6.12 9.46 7.15
C TYR A 126 -7.16 9.22 6.05
N GLY A 127 -6.71 9.01 4.80
CA GLY A 127 -7.61 8.73 3.69
C GLY A 127 -8.46 7.46 3.86
N LEU A 128 -8.01 6.51 4.69
CA LEU A 128 -8.70 5.25 5.01
C LEU A 128 -9.60 5.36 6.26
N LEU A 129 -9.45 6.45 7.03
CA LEU A 129 -10.12 6.69 8.30
C LEU A 129 -11.22 7.74 8.21
N ARG A 130 -11.19 8.60 7.19
CA ARG A 130 -12.14 9.71 7.03
C ARG A 130 -13.44 9.25 6.39
N GLY A 131 -14.52 9.99 6.64
CA GLY A 131 -15.81 9.80 5.98
C GLY A 131 -16.73 8.79 6.66
N TYR A 132 -16.39 8.34 7.87
CA TYR A 132 -17.37 7.78 8.79
C TYR A 132 -18.19 8.92 9.41
N ASP A 133 -19.50 8.75 9.49
CA ASP A 133 -20.39 9.72 10.11
C ASP A 133 -20.34 9.63 11.65
N GLU A 134 -21.00 10.57 12.32
CA GLU A 134 -21.11 10.64 13.79
C GLU A 134 -21.79 9.44 14.46
N HIS A 135 -22.32 8.51 13.67
CA HIS A 135 -22.97 7.28 14.16
C HIS A 135 -22.03 6.06 14.06
N ASN A 136 -20.84 6.23 13.49
CA ASN A 136 -19.88 5.18 13.24
C ASN A 136 -18.52 5.52 13.85
N HIS A 137 -18.45 5.47 15.18
CA HIS A 137 -17.17 5.62 15.89
C HIS A 137 -16.23 4.49 15.50
N VAL A 138 -15.09 4.82 14.88
CA VAL A 138 -14.12 3.83 14.41
C VAL A 138 -12.90 3.79 15.33
N GLN A 139 -12.53 2.60 15.78
CA GLN A 139 -11.21 2.38 16.37
C GLN A 139 -10.27 1.79 15.33
N ALA A 140 -8.99 2.13 15.39
CA ALA A 140 -8.02 1.59 14.44
C ALA A 140 -6.69 1.20 15.08
N THR A 141 -6.12 0.12 14.56
CA THR A 141 -4.72 -0.29 14.75
C THR A 141 -3.99 -0.13 13.42
N ILE A 142 -2.84 0.54 13.43
CA ILE A 142 -2.00 0.74 12.25
C ILE A 142 -0.72 -0.10 12.38
N LEU A 143 -0.46 -0.96 11.41
CA LEU A 143 0.76 -1.75 11.32
C LEU A 143 1.63 -1.22 10.18
N ILE A 144 2.86 -0.87 10.49
CA ILE A 144 3.85 -0.30 9.55
C ILE A 144 4.93 -1.36 9.30
N GLU A 145 5.26 -1.61 8.04
CA GLU A 145 6.45 -2.40 7.70
C GLU A 145 7.69 -1.83 8.41
N ASP A 146 8.44 -2.69 9.09
CA ASP A 146 9.61 -2.30 9.86
C ASP A 146 10.78 -1.85 8.95
N ALA A 147 11.10 -0.55 8.99
CA ALA A 147 12.21 0.04 8.25
C ALA A 147 12.96 1.09 9.09
N SER A 148 14.27 1.20 8.87
CA SER A 148 15.15 2.11 9.63
C SER A 148 14.76 3.58 9.43
N GLU A 149 14.33 3.97 8.22
CA GLU A 149 13.92 5.34 7.92
C GLU A 149 12.68 5.76 8.72
N TYR A 150 11.78 4.82 9.02
CA TYR A 150 10.59 5.04 9.84
C TYR A 150 10.93 5.04 11.33
N ARG A 151 11.72 4.07 11.80
CA ARG A 151 12.14 4.00 13.22
C ARG A 151 12.91 5.23 13.66
N SER A 152 13.85 5.69 12.83
CA SER A 152 14.64 6.91 13.11
C SER A 152 13.81 8.19 13.21
N ARG A 153 12.52 8.15 12.83
CA ARG A 153 11.57 9.25 12.89
C ARG A 153 10.39 8.99 13.82
N GLU A 154 10.39 7.86 14.55
CA GLU A 154 9.29 7.47 15.42
C GLU A 154 7.94 7.58 14.70
N LEU A 155 7.89 7.04 13.46
CA LEU A 155 6.74 7.18 12.58
C LEU A 155 5.45 6.65 13.22
N ASP A 156 5.55 5.56 13.96
CA ASP A 156 4.47 4.95 14.72
C ASP A 156 3.81 5.96 15.68
N GLN A 157 4.62 6.63 16.50
CA GLN A 157 4.13 7.66 17.42
C GLN A 157 3.64 8.90 16.68
N THR A 158 4.38 9.32 15.66
CA THR A 158 4.07 10.51 14.86
C THR A 158 2.70 10.38 14.18
N ILE A 159 2.43 9.25 13.52
CA ILE A 159 1.14 8.99 12.86
C ILE A 159 0.01 8.89 13.88
N LYS A 160 0.19 8.09 14.95
CA LYS A 160 -0.85 7.91 15.97
C LYS A 160 -1.26 9.25 16.58
N ASN A 161 -0.29 10.07 16.99
CA ASN A 161 -0.57 11.36 17.60
C ASN A 161 -1.18 12.33 16.60
N SER A 162 -0.62 12.44 15.40
CA SER A 162 -1.10 13.36 14.37
C SER A 162 -2.52 13.04 13.96
N LEU A 163 -2.86 11.76 13.74
CA LEU A 163 -4.21 11.35 13.32
C LEU A 163 -5.24 11.52 14.44
N ASN A 164 -4.89 11.28 15.70
CA ASN A 164 -5.79 11.51 16.83
C ASN A 164 -6.04 13.00 17.07
N ILE A 165 -5.00 13.83 16.98
CA ILE A 165 -5.15 15.30 16.98
C ILE A 165 -6.06 15.71 15.82
N HIS A 166 -5.87 15.09 14.66
CA HIS A 166 -6.63 15.35 13.45
C HIS A 166 -8.11 15.03 13.57
N SER A 167 -8.45 13.88 14.15
CA SER A 167 -9.83 13.54 14.48
C SER A 167 -10.43 14.60 15.41
N LEU A 168 -9.75 14.96 16.49
CA LEU A 168 -10.25 15.93 17.47
C LEU A 168 -10.54 17.30 16.86
N TYR A 169 -9.60 17.88 16.09
CA TYR A 169 -9.78 19.24 15.57
C TYR A 169 -10.76 19.32 14.39
N ARG A 170 -11.03 18.20 13.70
CA ARG A 170 -12.01 18.14 12.59
C ARG A 170 -13.37 17.60 12.97
N GLY A 171 -13.53 17.08 14.19
CA GLY A 171 -14.75 16.38 14.59
C GLY A 171 -14.97 15.09 13.80
N GLU A 172 -13.89 14.39 13.41
CA GLU A 172 -14.01 13.09 12.74
C GLU A 172 -14.10 11.98 13.78
N ASP A 173 -14.97 11.00 13.56
CA ASP A 173 -15.34 10.01 14.57
C ASP A 173 -14.45 8.75 14.52
N TYR A 174 -13.13 8.94 14.64
CA TYR A 174 -12.17 7.82 14.71
C TYR A 174 -11.11 8.01 15.80
N VAL A 175 -10.56 6.90 16.31
CA VAL A 175 -9.45 6.89 17.27
C VAL A 175 -8.42 5.84 16.89
N ILE A 176 -7.16 6.26 16.78
CA ILE A 176 -6.02 5.36 16.63
C ILE A 176 -5.62 4.86 18.02
N ARG A 177 -5.89 3.58 18.28
CA ARG A 177 -5.57 2.90 19.53
C ARG A 177 -4.10 2.51 19.57
N GLU A 178 -3.63 1.91 18.50
CA GLU A 178 -2.30 1.31 18.39
C GLU A 178 -1.67 1.66 17.04
N CYS A 179 -0.36 1.89 17.06
CA CYS A 179 0.44 2.01 15.85
C CYS A 179 1.80 1.40 16.15
N ASP A 180 2.18 0.36 15.41
CA ASP A 180 3.38 -0.43 15.70
C ASP A 180 4.07 -0.88 14.42
N TYR A 181 5.37 -1.16 14.55
CA TYR A 181 6.14 -1.81 13.49
C TYR A 181 5.92 -3.32 13.47
N ARG A 182 5.90 -3.88 12.26
CA ARG A 182 5.85 -5.32 12.01
C ARG A 182 6.92 -5.70 11.00
N SER A 183 7.74 -6.67 11.36
CA SER A 183 8.75 -7.21 10.45
C SER A 183 8.09 -8.13 9.41
N LYS A 184 8.72 -8.27 8.24
CA LYS A 184 8.39 -9.30 7.24
C LYS A 184 8.10 -10.67 7.89
N GLY A 185 7.05 -11.33 7.43
CA GLY A 185 6.60 -12.64 7.87
C GLY A 185 5.80 -12.64 9.18
N GLN A 186 5.73 -11.53 9.92
CA GLN A 186 4.97 -11.48 11.19
C GLN A 186 3.46 -11.29 10.98
N GLU A 187 3.09 -10.51 9.97
CA GLU A 187 1.70 -10.15 9.69
C GLU A 187 1.42 -10.32 8.19
N ILE A 188 0.41 -11.11 7.82
CA ILE A 188 0.11 -11.37 6.41
C ILE A 188 -0.39 -10.11 5.69
N GLY A 189 -1.00 -9.18 6.44
CA GLY A 189 -1.41 -7.89 5.91
C GLY A 189 -0.24 -7.06 5.39
N ILE A 190 0.93 -7.15 6.02
CA ILE A 190 2.15 -6.47 5.56
C ILE A 190 2.62 -7.06 4.22
N GLU A 191 2.52 -8.37 4.04
CA GLU A 191 2.87 -9.01 2.76
C GLU A 191 1.86 -8.73 1.63
N ILE A 192 0.58 -8.60 1.97
CA ILE A 192 -0.45 -8.21 1.01
C ILE A 192 -0.14 -6.83 0.44
N ILE A 193 0.20 -5.86 1.30
CA ILE A 193 0.48 -4.49 0.84
C ILE A 193 1.80 -4.42 0.05
N ASP A 194 2.87 -5.12 0.45
CA ASP A 194 4.14 -5.22 -0.30
C ASP A 194 3.91 -5.74 -1.72
N ILE A 195 3.20 -6.86 -1.84
CA ILE A 195 2.93 -7.49 -3.13
C ILE A 195 2.02 -6.59 -3.99
N LEU A 196 0.98 -5.99 -3.42
CA LEU A 196 0.08 -5.13 -4.17
C LEU A 196 0.78 -3.84 -4.64
N LEU A 197 1.60 -3.21 -3.80
CA LEU A 197 2.47 -2.09 -4.20
C LEU A 197 3.39 -2.48 -5.34
N GLY A 198 3.97 -3.67 -5.25
CA GLY A 198 4.81 -4.25 -6.26
C GLY A 198 4.11 -4.44 -7.62
N ILE A 199 2.90 -4.97 -7.59
CA ILE A 199 2.06 -5.21 -8.78
C ILE A 199 1.61 -3.89 -9.39
N VAL A 200 1.09 -2.96 -8.58
CA VAL A 200 0.67 -1.64 -9.05
C VAL A 200 1.86 -0.87 -9.63
N GLY A 201 3.01 -0.91 -8.95
CA GLY A 201 4.25 -0.34 -9.47
C GLY A 201 4.65 -0.90 -10.83
N LEU A 202 4.51 -2.22 -11.04
CA LEU A 202 4.78 -2.85 -12.35
C LEU A 202 3.78 -2.41 -13.43
N ILE A 203 2.49 -2.32 -13.09
CA ILE A 203 1.45 -1.85 -14.01
C ILE A 203 1.71 -0.41 -14.43
N LEU A 204 2.08 0.46 -13.49
CA LEU A 204 2.37 1.88 -13.74
C LEU A 204 3.67 2.08 -14.53
N ASP A 205 4.74 1.34 -14.20
CA ASP A 205 6.00 1.35 -14.95
C ASP A 205 5.79 0.83 -16.39
N ASN A 206 4.85 -0.11 -16.56
CA ASN A 206 4.54 -0.80 -17.82
C ASN A 206 5.81 -1.16 -18.63
N PRO A 207 6.80 -1.84 -18.01
CA PRO A 207 8.11 -1.98 -18.62
C PRO A 207 8.10 -2.93 -19.81
N SER A 208 9.10 -2.82 -20.67
CA SER A 208 9.35 -3.85 -21.68
C SER A 208 9.92 -5.12 -21.00
N ALA A 209 9.52 -6.29 -21.51
CA ALA A 209 9.84 -7.59 -20.94
C ALA A 209 11.28 -8.05 -21.28
N ILE A 210 12.28 -7.27 -20.85
CA ILE A 210 13.69 -7.46 -21.26
C ILE A 210 14.37 -8.57 -20.46
N SER A 211 14.20 -8.60 -19.14
CA SER A 211 14.82 -9.61 -18.26
C SER A 211 13.85 -10.73 -17.91
N ASN A 212 14.38 -11.94 -17.62
CA ASN A 212 13.57 -13.08 -17.18
C ASN A 212 12.74 -12.76 -15.94
N LYS A 213 13.33 -12.03 -14.99
CA LYS A 213 12.62 -11.53 -13.80
C LYS A 213 11.43 -10.63 -14.15
N LYS A 214 11.61 -9.66 -15.06
CA LYS A 214 10.51 -8.80 -15.53
C LYS A 214 9.44 -9.60 -16.28
N LYS A 215 9.85 -10.52 -17.16
CA LYS A 215 8.93 -11.44 -17.86
C LYS A 215 8.08 -12.24 -16.88
N ALA A 216 8.69 -12.83 -15.86
CA ALA A 216 7.99 -13.62 -14.85
C ALA A 216 7.00 -12.79 -14.01
N LYS A 217 7.37 -11.55 -13.66
CA LYS A 217 6.47 -10.60 -12.98
C LYS A 217 5.29 -10.22 -13.84
N ILE A 218 5.53 -9.83 -15.09
CA ILE A 218 4.46 -9.48 -16.05
C ILE A 218 3.52 -10.67 -16.24
N HIS A 219 4.07 -11.86 -16.47
CA HIS A 219 3.29 -13.08 -16.65
C HIS A 219 2.40 -13.39 -15.44
N LEU A 220 2.93 -13.29 -14.21
CA LEU A 220 2.15 -13.51 -12.99
C LEU A 220 1.01 -12.47 -12.86
N VAL A 221 1.29 -11.19 -13.09
CA VAL A 221 0.25 -10.14 -13.01
C VAL A 221 -0.84 -10.37 -14.06
N LEU A 222 -0.46 -10.66 -15.30
CA LEU A 222 -1.43 -10.96 -16.37
C LEU A 222 -2.28 -12.19 -16.03
N LYS A 223 -1.69 -13.24 -15.45
CA LYS A 223 -2.41 -14.44 -15.01
C LYS A 223 -3.43 -14.09 -13.92
N LEU A 224 -3.02 -13.38 -12.88
CA LEU A 224 -3.91 -12.96 -11.79
C LEU A 224 -5.04 -12.05 -12.28
N LEU A 225 -4.76 -11.17 -13.25
CA LEU A 225 -5.78 -10.38 -13.92
C LEU A 225 -6.74 -11.27 -14.73
N LYS A 226 -6.24 -12.20 -15.54
CA LYS A 226 -7.08 -13.06 -16.38
C LYS A 226 -8.02 -13.93 -15.55
N GLU A 227 -7.54 -14.42 -14.41
CA GLU A 227 -8.30 -15.26 -13.47
C GLU A 227 -9.21 -14.46 -12.53
N ASN A 228 -9.33 -13.14 -12.70
CA ASN A 228 -10.12 -12.25 -11.84
C ASN A 228 -9.72 -12.29 -10.35
N ARG A 229 -8.47 -12.67 -10.04
CA ARG A 229 -7.94 -12.74 -8.67
C ARG A 229 -7.36 -11.43 -8.17
N LEU A 230 -7.10 -10.48 -9.07
CA LEU A 230 -6.50 -9.19 -8.73
C LEU A 230 -7.49 -8.02 -8.85
N GLN A 231 -8.46 -8.11 -9.77
CA GLN A 231 -9.42 -7.04 -10.05
C GLN A 231 -10.22 -6.57 -8.84
N PRO A 232 -10.72 -7.44 -7.95
CA PRO A 232 -11.46 -6.98 -6.77
C PRO A 232 -10.64 -6.04 -5.88
N PHE A 233 -9.34 -6.30 -5.74
CA PHE A 233 -8.42 -5.43 -5.00
C PHE A 233 -8.16 -4.11 -5.73
N LEU A 234 -7.90 -4.17 -7.04
CA LEU A 234 -7.62 -2.98 -7.85
C LEU A 234 -8.85 -2.07 -8.00
N LYS A 235 -10.07 -2.62 -7.95
CA LYS A 235 -11.32 -1.85 -7.98
C LYS A 235 -11.49 -1.00 -6.73
N ASN A 236 -11.03 -1.50 -5.58
CA ASN A 236 -11.09 -0.80 -4.29
C ASN A 236 -9.85 0.07 -4.03
N LEU A 237 -8.97 0.22 -5.03
CA LEU A 237 -7.77 1.02 -4.95
C LEU A 237 -8.01 2.44 -5.46
N ARG A 238 -7.69 3.41 -4.60
CA ARG A 238 -7.56 4.82 -4.95
C ARG A 238 -6.09 5.16 -5.07
N LEU A 239 -5.66 5.51 -6.28
CA LEU A 239 -4.30 5.92 -6.56
C LEU A 239 -4.24 7.44 -6.67
N PHE A 240 -3.34 8.07 -5.94
CA PHE A 240 -3.09 9.50 -6.03
C PHE A 240 -1.67 9.76 -6.54
N GLU A 241 -1.50 10.87 -7.26
CA GLU A 241 -0.20 11.34 -7.71
C GLU A 241 0.14 12.67 -7.06
N LEU A 242 1.31 12.70 -6.42
CA LEU A 242 1.96 13.92 -5.96
C LEU A 242 2.97 14.37 -7.02
N GLN A 243 2.49 15.20 -7.94
CA GLN A 243 3.31 15.82 -8.99
C GLN A 243 3.59 17.30 -8.66
N GLN A 244 4.07 18.06 -9.65
CA GLN A 244 4.48 19.46 -9.50
C GLN A 244 3.38 20.41 -8.99
N SER A 245 2.10 20.05 -9.09
CA SER A 245 0.97 20.92 -8.71
C SER A 245 0.72 21.04 -7.20
N ASN A 246 1.55 20.47 -6.34
CA ASN A 246 1.43 20.49 -4.86
C ASN A 246 0.07 19.98 -4.32
N GLN A 247 -0.72 19.31 -5.17
CA GLN A 247 -2.01 18.73 -4.84
C GLN A 247 -1.99 17.26 -5.25
N LEU A 248 -2.52 16.41 -4.36
CA LEU A 248 -2.77 15.00 -4.67
C LEU A 248 -3.93 14.94 -5.68
N LYS A 249 -3.64 14.45 -6.88
CA LYS A 249 -4.65 14.20 -7.91
C LYS A 249 -4.91 12.71 -8.01
N GLU A 250 -6.17 12.32 -8.01
CA GLU A 250 -6.55 10.92 -8.20
C GLU A 250 -6.25 10.50 -9.64
N ALA A 251 -5.50 9.41 -9.80
CA ALA A 251 -5.10 8.86 -11.08
C ALA A 251 -6.00 7.69 -11.48
N ASN A 252 -6.19 7.53 -12.78
CA ASN A 252 -7.03 6.49 -13.34
C ASN A 252 -6.23 5.17 -13.48
N ILE A 253 -6.21 4.36 -12.43
CA ILE A 253 -5.53 3.06 -12.44
C ILE A 253 -6.11 2.10 -13.48
N GLU A 254 -7.42 2.16 -13.75
CA GLU A 254 -8.08 1.34 -14.76
C GLU A 254 -7.52 1.59 -16.16
N ALA A 255 -7.22 2.85 -16.49
CA ALA A 255 -6.54 3.19 -17.74
C ALA A 255 -5.13 2.57 -17.80
N SER A 256 -4.37 2.62 -16.71
CA SER A 256 -3.04 2.00 -16.63
C SER A 256 -3.10 0.47 -16.79
N ILE A 257 -4.09 -0.20 -16.20
CA ILE A 257 -4.31 -1.65 -16.38
C ILE A 257 -4.57 -1.99 -17.84
N LYS A 258 -5.44 -1.23 -18.52
CA LYS A 258 -5.74 -1.44 -19.95
C LYS A 258 -4.51 -1.26 -20.83
N LEU A 259 -3.70 -0.24 -20.56
CA LEU A 259 -2.45 -0.02 -21.27
C LEU A 259 -1.41 -1.11 -21.00
N PHE A 260 -1.37 -1.64 -19.77
CA PHE A 260 -0.51 -2.75 -19.40
C PHE A 260 -0.91 -4.05 -20.11
N ILE A 261 -2.20 -4.39 -20.14
CA ILE A 261 -2.71 -5.55 -20.88
C ILE A 261 -2.47 -5.37 -22.38
N SER A 262 -2.79 -4.20 -22.94
CA SER A 262 -2.60 -3.89 -24.36
C SER A 262 -1.15 -4.10 -24.81
N LYS A 263 -0.18 -3.59 -24.04
CA LYS A 263 1.26 -3.79 -24.34
C LYS A 263 1.68 -5.26 -24.31
N ASN A 264 1.00 -6.10 -23.54
CA ASN A 264 1.33 -7.51 -23.34
C ASN A 264 0.23 -8.46 -23.85
N TYR A 265 -0.56 -8.03 -24.84
CA TYR A 265 -1.81 -8.69 -25.21
C TYR A 265 -1.60 -10.13 -25.73
N GLU A 266 -0.55 -10.36 -26.52
CA GLU A 266 -0.19 -11.71 -27.01
C GLU A 266 0.08 -12.70 -25.87
N THR A 267 0.74 -12.25 -24.80
CA THR A 267 0.93 -13.08 -23.60
C THR A 267 -0.38 -13.24 -22.85
N PHE A 268 -1.22 -12.21 -22.79
CA PHE A 268 -2.48 -12.25 -22.07
C PHE A 268 -3.47 -13.26 -22.68
N ILE A 269 -3.59 -13.32 -24.00
CA ILE A 269 -4.51 -14.26 -24.66
C ILE A 269 -4.05 -15.72 -24.57
N THR A 270 -2.75 -15.98 -24.44
CA THR A 270 -2.16 -17.33 -24.40
C THR A 270 -2.11 -17.98 -23.01
N LEU A 271 -2.35 -17.20 -21.95
CA LEU A 271 -2.48 -17.68 -20.56
C LEU A 271 -3.70 -18.59 -20.34
#